data_AF-A0A8J6L4S0-F1
#
_entry.id   AF-A0A8J6L4S0-F1
#
_cell.length_a   1.000
_cell.length_b   1.000
_cell.length_c   1.000
_cell.angle_alpha   90.00
_cell.angle_beta   90.00
_cell.angle_gamma   90.00
#
_symmetry.space_group_name_H-M   'P 1'
#
loop_
_entity.id
_entity.type
_entity.pdbx_description
1 polymer ?
#
loop_
_entity_poly.entity_id
_entity_poly.type
_entity_poly.pdbx_seq_one_letter_code
_entity_poly.pdbx_strand_id
1 'polypeptide(L)'
;MEYVATPGPRPGAPLQVTENVVPGTEDWLPRVSGQPTWATGLEGEYQTDPEPSEKQRLQISKELIDLQIATHRLREQHEAEVFELKREVLRLESRVLELELHGNGDCRGHGVQPAASPGQHKVPPQEPAFVHQQKLQGELNLVLEHHRVRQQALETRVAVLGWQLQRAQEEARAADQRLAAQAMVLSACQDQLRQAEAENAQLQLQLKKLNEEYAVRLQRYAKETVETTNSTGQAALQTFLEATLQDIRAAHRSREQQLAQAARTYRKRLADLSRRQELLLSTCRPHPKLRAFGAVGFVQSIKGPHHVLLQYGRYRTLLLCPEKVPGATSKEGRSQPLARHTTSWSQIQQKLRDFSQDTQVELERERAQLMVRATMAEQQLSELQEYVDQHLGRYKQEIQRLRKLVKTGDPQGVEAMPSSRPRRPRTQSH
;
A
#
# COMPACT_ATOMS: atom_id res chain seq x y z
N MET A 1 32.56 76.86 45.03
CA MET A 1 33.71 76.00 44.69
C MET A 1 33.11 74.77 44.01
N GLU A 2 33.31 74.47 42.73
CA GLU A 2 34.26 74.89 41.71
C GLU A 2 33.51 75.13 40.38
N TYR A 3 33.93 76.16 39.64
CA TYR A 3 33.67 76.32 38.20
C TYR A 3 34.51 75.26 37.44
N VAL A 4 34.19 74.86 36.20
CA VAL A 4 34.70 75.46 34.95
C VAL A 4 34.16 74.57 33.81
N ALA A 5 33.23 75.09 32.99
CA ALA A 5 33.39 75.56 31.61
C ALA A 5 33.73 74.49 30.53
N THR A 6 32.79 74.36 29.59
CA THR A 6 32.93 73.73 28.25
C THR A 6 33.97 74.42 27.37
N PRO A 7 34.44 73.72 26.33
CA PRO A 7 34.48 74.36 25.01
C PRO A 7 33.95 73.48 23.85
N GLY A 8 33.29 74.13 22.88
CA GLY A 8 33.04 73.62 21.52
C GLY A 8 34.21 73.91 20.54
N PRO A 9 34.00 73.94 19.19
CA PRO A 9 34.40 72.83 18.30
C PRO A 9 35.38 73.16 17.13
N ARG A 10 35.90 72.07 16.48
CA ARG A 10 36.55 71.89 15.12
C ARG A 10 38.04 72.32 14.97
N PRO A 11 38.90 71.79 14.03
CA PRO A 11 38.65 71.17 12.69
C PRO A 11 39.56 69.96 12.22
N GLY A 12 39.15 69.25 11.14
CA GLY A 12 40.05 68.74 10.06
C GLY A 12 40.70 67.32 10.08
N ALA A 13 40.11 66.38 9.32
CA ALA A 13 40.62 65.27 8.44
C ALA A 13 42.13 64.83 8.41
N PRO A 14 42.51 63.56 8.06
CA PRO A 14 42.02 62.80 6.89
C PRO A 14 41.82 61.26 7.03
N LEU A 15 41.18 60.73 5.98
CA LEU A 15 40.82 59.34 5.70
C LEU A 15 41.98 58.34 5.84
N GLN A 16 41.76 57.25 6.57
CA GLN A 16 42.50 55.99 6.37
C GLN A 16 41.51 54.84 6.22
N VAL A 17 41.66 54.18 5.08
CA VAL A 17 40.98 52.96 4.64
C VAL A 17 41.27 51.85 5.66
N THR A 18 40.24 51.35 6.31
CA THR A 18 40.31 50.12 7.12
C THR A 18 39.53 49.04 6.40
N GLU A 19 40.27 48.07 5.86
CA GLU A 19 39.74 46.78 5.42
C GLU A 19 39.15 46.08 6.64
N ASN A 20 37.82 45.98 6.67
CA ASN A 20 37.11 45.14 7.64
C ASN A 20 37.14 43.69 7.13
N VAL A 21 38.16 42.94 7.53
CA VAL A 21 38.13 41.48 7.50
C VAL A 21 37.21 41.03 8.64
N VAL A 22 36.02 40.55 8.27
CA VAL A 22 35.06 39.94 9.19
C VAL A 22 35.48 38.48 9.45
N PRO A 23 35.63 38.04 10.72
CA PRO A 23 35.84 36.64 11.05
C PRO A 23 34.62 35.80 10.67
N GLY A 24 34.86 34.71 9.94
CA GLY A 24 33.85 33.79 9.42
C GLY A 24 33.08 33.06 10.51
N THR A 25 31.78 32.95 10.24
CA THR A 25 30.74 32.31 11.06
C THR A 25 30.86 30.78 11.04
N GLU A 26 31.92 30.20 11.61
CA GLU A 26 32.08 28.72 11.70
C GLU A 26 31.97 28.14 13.12
N ASP A 27 31.71 28.95 14.14
CA ASP A 27 31.81 28.50 15.54
C ASP A 27 30.53 27.86 16.16
N TRP A 28 29.54 27.43 15.38
CA TRP A 28 28.31 26.84 15.93
C TRP A 28 28.04 25.36 15.60
N LEU A 29 29.02 24.60 15.10
CA LEU A 29 28.87 23.16 14.95
C LEU A 29 29.72 22.38 15.96
N PRO A 30 29.12 21.47 16.75
CA PRO A 30 29.89 20.51 17.53
C PRO A 30 30.80 19.71 16.59
N ARG A 31 32.11 19.81 16.84
CA ARG A 31 33.16 19.03 16.18
C ARG A 31 32.94 17.54 16.46
N VAL A 32 32.25 16.84 15.54
CA VAL A 32 32.39 15.40 15.34
C VAL A 32 33.33 15.23 14.14
N SER A 33 34.62 15.11 14.43
CA SER A 33 35.60 14.67 13.45
C SER A 33 35.40 13.19 13.19
N GLY A 34 34.79 12.89 12.05
CA GLY A 34 34.70 11.55 11.49
C GLY A 34 34.12 11.69 10.10
N GLN A 35 34.99 11.75 9.09
CA GLN A 35 34.57 11.58 7.70
C GLN A 35 33.81 10.24 7.60
N PRO A 36 32.54 10.23 7.16
CA PRO A 36 31.88 8.98 6.83
C PRO A 36 32.51 8.46 5.54
N THR A 37 33.31 7.41 5.65
CA THR A 37 34.01 6.72 4.56
C THR A 37 33.09 6.02 3.56
N TRP A 38 31.76 6.18 3.65
CA TRP A 38 30.80 5.57 2.73
C TRP A 38 30.59 6.37 1.43
N ALA A 39 31.12 7.59 1.32
CA ALA A 39 30.92 8.44 0.14
C ALA A 39 31.90 8.20 -1.02
N THR A 40 32.87 7.28 -0.89
CA THR A 40 33.85 6.93 -1.94
C THR A 40 33.75 5.49 -2.43
N GLY A 41 32.71 4.75 -2.02
CA GLY A 41 32.57 3.32 -2.28
C GLY A 41 31.51 2.90 -3.30
N LEU A 42 31.02 3.80 -4.17
CA LEU A 42 29.96 3.47 -5.14
C LEU A 42 30.27 3.98 -6.57
N GLU A 43 31.53 3.96 -6.97
CA GLU A 43 31.95 4.01 -8.38
C GLU A 43 32.51 2.66 -8.87
N GLY A 44 32.40 1.61 -8.05
CA GLY A 44 32.72 0.24 -8.43
C GLY A 44 31.47 -0.54 -8.84
N GLU A 45 31.44 -0.95 -10.10
CA GLU A 45 30.62 -2.05 -10.63
C GLU A 45 29.11 -1.78 -10.76
N TYR A 46 28.76 -1.09 -11.84
CA TYR A 46 27.59 -1.47 -12.63
C TYR A 46 27.81 -2.90 -13.18
N GLN A 47 27.61 -3.92 -12.36
CA GLN A 47 27.21 -5.22 -12.89
C GLN A 47 25.72 -5.10 -13.18
N THR A 48 25.42 -4.89 -14.47
CA THR A 48 24.12 -5.16 -15.05
C THR A 48 23.75 -6.59 -14.65
N ASP A 49 22.89 -6.77 -13.66
CA ASP A 49 22.22 -8.05 -13.48
C ASP A 49 21.51 -8.32 -14.82
N PRO A 50 21.73 -9.49 -15.44
CA PRO A 50 21.20 -9.77 -16.75
C PRO A 50 19.67 -9.82 -16.60
N GLU A 51 18.99 -8.82 -17.16
CA GLU A 51 17.57 -8.93 -17.49
C GLU A 51 17.36 -10.35 -18.04
N PRO A 52 16.44 -11.15 -17.48
CA PRO A 52 16.22 -12.48 -18.01
C PRO A 52 15.77 -12.28 -19.45
N SER A 53 16.71 -12.56 -20.37
CA SER A 53 16.58 -12.35 -21.81
C SER A 53 15.20 -12.85 -22.23
N GLU A 54 14.54 -12.17 -23.16
CA GLU A 54 13.25 -12.60 -23.71
C GLU A 54 13.24 -14.11 -24.04
N LYS A 55 14.39 -14.66 -24.44
CA LYS A 55 14.64 -16.10 -24.58
C LYS A 55 14.37 -16.94 -23.32
N GLN A 56 14.82 -16.50 -22.15
CA GLN A 56 14.56 -17.16 -20.87
C GLN A 56 13.09 -17.06 -20.47
N ARG A 57 12.42 -15.93 -20.72
CA ARG A 57 10.97 -15.79 -20.48
C ARG A 57 10.16 -16.74 -21.36
N LEU A 58 10.51 -16.82 -22.64
CA LEU A 58 9.89 -17.76 -23.59
C LEU A 58 10.18 -19.22 -23.20
N GLN A 59 11.39 -19.51 -22.73
CA GLN A 59 11.76 -20.85 -22.25
C GLN A 59 10.90 -21.28 -21.05
N ILE A 60 10.70 -20.40 -20.07
CA ILE A 60 9.83 -20.67 -18.91
C ILE A 60 8.38 -20.87 -19.36
N SER A 61 7.90 -20.05 -20.29
CA SER A 61 6.53 -20.19 -20.83
C SER A 61 6.32 -21.51 -21.57
N LYS A 62 7.32 -21.99 -22.30
CA LYS A 62 7.31 -23.27 -23.00
C LYS A 62 7.28 -24.43 -22.00
N GLU A 63 8.15 -24.40 -20.99
CA GLU A 63 8.19 -25.44 -19.95
C GLU A 63 6.88 -25.54 -19.17
N LEU A 64 6.20 -24.41 -18.94
CA LEU A 64 4.87 -24.40 -18.30
C LEU A 64 3.82 -25.10 -19.16
N ILE A 65 3.78 -24.80 -20.46
CA ILE A 65 2.85 -25.43 -21.41
C ILE A 65 3.16 -26.93 -21.54
N ASP A 66 4.42 -27.31 -21.63
CA ASP A 66 4.85 -28.71 -21.71
C ASP A 66 4.43 -29.49 -20.44
N LEU A 67 4.57 -28.88 -19.25
CA LEU A 67 4.09 -29.47 -18.00
C LEU A 67 2.56 -29.60 -17.96
N GLN A 68 1.81 -28.61 -18.47
CA GLN A 68 0.36 -28.70 -18.58
C GLN A 68 -0.07 -29.85 -19.50
N ILE A 69 0.55 -29.96 -20.68
CA ILE A 69 0.29 -31.05 -21.62
C ILE A 69 0.61 -32.41 -21.00
N ALA A 70 1.75 -32.55 -20.33
CA ALA A 70 2.13 -33.78 -19.65
C ALA A 70 1.13 -34.17 -18.54
N THR A 71 0.64 -33.18 -17.78
CA THR A 71 -0.37 -33.40 -16.74
C THR A 71 -1.71 -33.87 -17.34
N HIS A 72 -2.14 -33.26 -18.45
CA HIS A 72 -3.34 -33.69 -19.17
C HIS A 72 -3.19 -35.11 -19.72
N ARG A 73 -2.06 -35.46 -20.33
CA ARG A 73 -1.80 -36.82 -20.82
C ARG A 73 -1.81 -37.87 -19.71
N LEU A 74 -1.21 -37.58 -18.57
CA LEU A 74 -1.21 -38.50 -17.43
C LEU A 74 -2.64 -38.70 -16.88
N ARG A 75 -3.45 -37.65 -16.88
CA ARG A 75 -4.86 -37.73 -16.50
C ARG A 75 -5.66 -38.60 -17.48
N GLU A 76 -5.46 -38.43 -18.78
CA GLU A 76 -6.11 -39.27 -19.81
C GLU A 76 -5.71 -40.74 -19.64
N GLN A 77 -4.44 -41.03 -19.36
CA GLN A 77 -3.96 -42.39 -19.08
C GLN A 77 -4.66 -42.99 -17.84
N HIS A 78 -4.73 -42.23 -16.75
CA HIS A 78 -5.41 -42.69 -15.54
C HIS A 78 -6.90 -42.94 -15.79
N GLU A 79 -7.58 -42.06 -16.54
CA GLU A 79 -8.98 -42.24 -16.90
C GLU A 79 -9.19 -43.50 -17.77
N ALA A 80 -8.26 -43.80 -18.69
CA ALA A 80 -8.29 -45.02 -19.50
C ALA A 80 -8.06 -46.29 -18.65
N GLU A 81 -7.09 -46.29 -17.73
CA GLU A 81 -6.85 -47.41 -16.81
C GLU A 81 -8.06 -47.66 -15.91
N VAL A 82 -8.69 -46.60 -15.39
CA VAL A 82 -9.93 -46.70 -14.60
C VAL A 82 -11.06 -47.30 -15.42
N PHE A 83 -11.15 -46.96 -16.71
CA PHE A 83 -12.14 -47.54 -17.61
C PHE A 83 -11.91 -49.04 -17.83
N GLU A 84 -10.67 -49.46 -18.12
CA GLU A 84 -10.34 -50.88 -18.27
C GLU A 84 -10.57 -51.69 -16.98
N LEU A 85 -10.19 -51.14 -15.83
CA LEU A 85 -10.48 -51.77 -14.53
C LEU A 85 -11.97 -51.94 -14.30
N LYS A 86 -12.79 -50.94 -14.62
CA LYS A 86 -14.25 -51.05 -14.52
C LYS A 86 -14.80 -52.13 -15.44
N ARG A 87 -14.28 -52.24 -16.67
CA ARG A 87 -14.67 -53.28 -17.62
C ARG A 87 -14.32 -54.68 -17.10
N GLU A 88 -13.13 -54.86 -16.54
CA GLU A 88 -12.71 -56.13 -15.94
C GLU A 88 -13.51 -56.49 -14.69
N VAL A 89 -13.84 -55.51 -13.84
CA VAL A 89 -14.75 -55.72 -12.70
C VAL A 89 -16.10 -56.22 -13.18
N LEU A 90 -16.73 -55.58 -14.17
CA LEU A 90 -18.00 -56.03 -14.74
C LEU A 90 -17.92 -57.44 -15.34
N ARG A 91 -16.79 -57.78 -15.98
CA ARG A 91 -16.55 -59.13 -16.53
C ARG A 91 -16.46 -60.16 -15.40
N LEU A 92 -15.75 -59.85 -14.32
CA LEU A 92 -15.62 -60.73 -13.16
C LEU A 92 -16.94 -60.86 -12.39
N GLU A 93 -17.69 -59.78 -12.22
CA GLU A 93 -19.03 -59.80 -11.63
C GLU A 93 -19.97 -60.71 -12.42
N SER A 94 -19.98 -60.59 -13.75
CA SER A 94 -20.76 -61.48 -14.63
C SER A 94 -20.35 -62.94 -14.46
N ARG A 95 -19.04 -63.22 -14.33
CA ARG A 95 -18.51 -64.57 -14.11
C ARG A 95 -18.89 -65.14 -12.75
N VAL A 96 -18.88 -64.31 -11.70
CA VAL A 96 -19.32 -64.71 -10.35
C VAL A 96 -20.81 -65.04 -10.38
N LEU A 97 -21.64 -64.21 -11.01
CA LEU A 97 -23.08 -64.47 -11.17
C LEU A 97 -23.34 -65.78 -11.93
N GLU A 98 -22.59 -66.07 -13.00
CA GLU A 98 -22.68 -67.36 -13.71
C GLU A 98 -22.36 -68.54 -12.78
N LEU A 99 -21.30 -68.43 -11.98
CA LEU A 99 -20.87 -69.48 -11.05
C LEU A 99 -21.87 -69.69 -9.90
N GLU A 100 -22.46 -68.61 -9.39
CA GLU A 100 -23.52 -68.67 -8.37
C GLU A 100 -24.80 -69.35 -8.88
N LEU A 101 -25.14 -69.15 -10.16
CA LEU A 101 -26.28 -69.80 -10.81
C LEU A 101 -26.04 -71.30 -11.06
N HIS A 102 -24.82 -71.71 -11.40
CA HIS A 102 -24.47 -73.12 -11.62
C HIS A 102 -24.19 -73.90 -10.33
N GLY A 103 -23.69 -73.24 -9.27
CA GLY A 103 -23.39 -73.87 -7.97
C GLY A 103 -24.61 -74.39 -7.21
N ASN A 104 -25.82 -73.97 -7.59
CA ASN A 104 -27.08 -74.41 -6.98
C ASN A 104 -27.76 -75.60 -7.70
N GLY A 105 -27.16 -76.14 -8.78
CA GLY A 105 -27.76 -77.17 -9.64
C GLY A 105 -27.49 -78.64 -9.27
N ASP A 106 -26.38 -78.95 -8.58
CA ASP A 106 -25.85 -80.34 -8.60
C ASP A 106 -26.02 -81.16 -7.30
N CYS A 107 -26.94 -80.79 -6.41
CA CYS A 107 -27.14 -81.52 -5.15
C CYS A 107 -28.50 -82.19 -4.96
N ARG A 108 -29.22 -82.52 -6.05
CA ARG A 108 -30.49 -83.26 -5.92
C ARG A 108 -30.61 -84.44 -6.88
N GLY A 109 -30.09 -85.58 -6.42
CA GLY A 109 -30.73 -86.88 -6.59
C GLY A 109 -30.06 -87.85 -7.54
N HIS A 110 -29.25 -88.77 -6.99
CA HIS A 110 -29.35 -90.18 -7.37
C HIS A 110 -29.15 -91.06 -6.12
N GLY A 111 -30.17 -91.88 -5.86
CA GLY A 111 -30.24 -92.80 -4.74
C GLY A 111 -29.23 -93.95 -4.85
N VAL A 112 -28.70 -94.29 -3.68
CA VAL A 112 -28.27 -95.61 -3.18
C VAL A 112 -28.41 -96.77 -4.18
N GLN A 113 -27.30 -97.46 -4.44
CA GLN A 113 -27.08 -98.88 -4.06
C GLN A 113 -25.58 -99.23 -4.03
N PRO A 114 -25.16 -100.21 -3.20
CA PRO A 114 -23.78 -100.42 -2.78
C PRO A 114 -23.09 -101.58 -3.52
N ALA A 115 -21.77 -101.51 -3.69
CA ALA A 115 -20.82 -102.58 -3.40
C ALA A 115 -19.44 -102.33 -4.04
N ALA A 116 -18.42 -102.81 -3.32
CA ALA A 116 -17.04 -103.08 -3.75
C ALA A 116 -16.07 -101.88 -3.85
N SER A 117 -15.27 -101.72 -2.80
CA SER A 117 -13.87 -101.23 -2.87
C SER A 117 -12.99 -102.16 -3.74
N PRO A 118 -11.70 -101.89 -4.00
CA PRO A 118 -10.86 -100.73 -3.64
C PRO A 118 -10.03 -100.18 -4.82
N GLY A 119 -9.43 -98.98 -4.69
CA GLY A 119 -8.42 -98.57 -5.68
C GLY A 119 -7.93 -97.13 -5.61
N GLN A 120 -6.78 -96.97 -4.94
CA GLN A 120 -5.70 -96.04 -5.27
C GLN A 120 -5.88 -94.53 -5.02
N HIS A 121 -5.26 -94.15 -3.91
CA HIS A 121 -4.72 -92.84 -3.58
C HIS A 121 -3.98 -92.17 -4.76
N LYS A 122 -4.35 -90.91 -5.03
CA LYS A 122 -3.40 -89.88 -5.46
C LYS A 122 -3.77 -88.58 -4.77
N VAL A 123 -3.32 -88.45 -3.52
CA VAL A 123 -3.33 -87.21 -2.74
C VAL A 123 -2.16 -86.36 -3.27
N PRO A 124 -2.37 -85.09 -3.68
CA PRO A 124 -1.26 -84.19 -3.98
C PRO A 124 -0.53 -83.85 -2.67
N PRO A 125 0.77 -83.50 -2.70
CA PRO A 125 1.57 -83.33 -1.49
C PRO A 125 0.95 -82.28 -0.57
N GLN A 126 0.48 -82.72 0.60
CA GLN A 126 0.11 -81.79 1.67
C GLN A 126 1.41 -81.17 2.18
N GLU A 127 1.65 -79.91 1.83
CA GLU A 127 2.60 -79.09 2.57
C GLU A 127 2.16 -79.06 4.05
N PRO A 128 3.08 -79.19 5.01
CA PRO A 128 2.71 -79.29 6.42
C PRO A 128 1.95 -78.03 6.84
N ALA A 129 0.68 -78.20 7.21
CA ALA A 129 -0.25 -77.13 7.62
C ALA A 129 0.35 -76.15 8.66
N PHE A 130 1.36 -76.60 9.39
CA PHE A 130 2.17 -75.82 10.32
C PHE A 130 2.92 -74.64 9.68
N VAL A 131 3.45 -74.80 8.45
CA VAL A 131 4.24 -73.77 7.76
C VAL A 131 3.35 -72.64 7.24
N HIS A 132 2.15 -72.96 6.73
CA HIS A 132 1.17 -71.96 6.33
C HIS A 132 0.59 -71.20 7.53
N GLN A 133 0.36 -71.90 8.65
CA GLN A 133 -0.14 -71.27 9.88
C GLN A 133 0.89 -70.29 10.47
N GLN A 134 2.18 -70.64 10.49
CA GLN A 134 3.24 -69.72 10.91
C GLN A 134 3.41 -68.53 9.96
N LYS A 135 3.30 -68.74 8.65
CA LYS A 135 3.42 -67.67 7.65
C LYS A 135 2.27 -66.66 7.74
N LEU A 136 1.04 -67.14 7.87
CA LEU A 136 -0.14 -66.30 8.13
C LEU A 136 -0.02 -65.51 9.43
N GLN A 137 0.51 -66.14 10.49
CA GLN A 137 0.75 -65.47 11.76
C GLN A 137 1.84 -64.38 11.65
N GLY A 138 2.90 -64.62 10.88
CA GLY A 138 3.93 -63.62 10.59
C GLY A 138 3.40 -62.43 9.78
N GLU A 139 2.60 -62.68 8.75
CA GLU A 139 1.94 -61.63 7.95
C GLU A 139 0.97 -60.80 8.79
N LEU A 140 0.20 -61.44 9.67
CA LEU A 140 -0.74 -60.75 10.57
C LEU A 140 0.00 -59.87 11.58
N ASN A 141 1.11 -60.35 12.14
CA ASN A 141 1.97 -59.54 13.02
C ASN A 141 2.61 -58.36 12.28
N LEU A 142 3.06 -58.55 11.03
CA LEU A 142 3.60 -57.46 10.19
C LEU A 142 2.55 -56.39 9.91
N VAL A 143 1.31 -56.79 9.61
CA VAL A 143 0.18 -55.88 9.37
C VAL A 143 -0.16 -55.10 10.65
N LEU A 144 -0.20 -55.76 11.81
CA LEU A 144 -0.46 -55.10 13.10
C LEU A 144 0.62 -54.06 13.45
N GLU A 145 1.90 -54.39 13.30
CA GLU A 145 2.99 -53.45 13.55
C GLU A 145 2.97 -52.29 12.56
N HIS A 146 2.66 -52.54 11.28
CA HIS A 146 2.48 -51.46 10.31
C HIS A 146 1.32 -50.53 10.66
N HIS A 147 0.19 -51.08 11.12
CA HIS A 147 -0.93 -50.28 11.62
C HIS A 147 -0.54 -49.49 12.87
N ARG A 148 0.21 -50.07 13.81
CA ARG A 148 0.71 -49.41 15.01
C ARG A 148 1.63 -48.23 14.68
N VAL A 149 2.61 -48.43 13.80
CA VAL A 149 3.53 -47.36 13.37
C VAL A 149 2.76 -46.27 12.63
N ARG A 150 1.81 -46.64 11.76
CA ARG A 150 0.92 -45.67 11.11
C ARG A 150 0.09 -44.87 12.12
N GLN A 151 -0.44 -45.53 13.14
CA GLN A 151 -1.21 -44.87 14.19
C GLN A 151 -0.33 -43.88 14.99
N GLN A 152 0.86 -44.29 15.41
CA GLN A 152 1.82 -43.41 16.09
C GLN A 152 2.26 -42.23 15.20
N ALA A 153 2.44 -42.46 13.89
CA ALA A 153 2.75 -41.39 12.94
C ALA A 153 1.59 -40.39 12.79
N LEU A 154 0.34 -40.85 12.86
CA LEU A 154 -0.82 -39.97 12.85
C LEU A 154 -0.95 -39.20 14.17
N GLU A 155 -0.76 -39.87 15.31
CA GLU A 155 -0.80 -39.24 16.65
C GLU A 155 0.27 -38.15 16.78
N THR A 156 1.50 -38.41 16.33
CA THR A 156 2.57 -37.40 16.31
C THR A 156 2.24 -36.23 15.39
N ARG A 157 1.69 -36.49 14.19
CA ARG A 157 1.24 -35.43 13.28
C ARG A 157 0.11 -34.58 13.86
N VAL A 158 -0.88 -35.21 14.51
CA VAL A 158 -1.98 -34.50 15.17
C VAL A 158 -1.46 -33.66 16.32
N ALA A 159 -0.50 -34.17 17.11
CA ALA A 159 0.13 -33.41 18.18
C ALA A 159 0.88 -32.17 17.66
N VAL A 160 1.66 -32.32 16.57
CA VAL A 160 2.37 -31.19 15.93
C VAL A 160 1.38 -30.16 15.39
N LEU A 161 0.33 -30.59 14.68
CA LEU A 161 -0.70 -29.69 14.17
C LEU A 161 -1.46 -28.99 15.30
N GLY A 162 -1.75 -29.69 16.40
CA GLY A 162 -2.38 -29.12 17.58
C GLY A 162 -1.53 -28.01 18.21
N TRP A 163 -0.22 -28.24 18.35
CA TRP A 163 0.71 -27.22 18.85
C TRP A 163 0.81 -26.01 17.90
N GLN A 164 0.88 -26.25 16.58
CA GLN A 164 0.91 -25.17 15.58
C GLN A 164 -0.37 -24.34 15.60
N LEU A 165 -1.54 -24.99 15.70
CA LEU A 165 -2.82 -24.30 15.80
C LEU A 165 -2.88 -23.44 17.06
N GLN A 166 -2.46 -23.96 18.21
CA GLN A 166 -2.43 -23.23 19.46
C GLN A 166 -1.53 -21.99 19.37
N ARG A 167 -0.33 -22.15 18.82
CA ARG A 167 0.60 -21.03 18.59
C ARG A 167 0.02 -19.97 17.65
N ALA A 168 -0.59 -20.39 16.53
CA ALA A 168 -1.24 -19.47 15.61
C ALA A 168 -2.41 -18.72 16.27
N GLN A 169 -3.18 -19.37 17.14
CA GLN A 169 -4.24 -18.71 17.91
C GLN A 169 -3.69 -17.70 18.92
N GLU A 170 -2.59 -18.01 19.60
CA GLU A 170 -1.93 -17.08 20.52
C GLU A 170 -1.35 -15.87 19.77
N GLU A 171 -0.74 -16.09 18.61
CA GLU A 171 -0.25 -15.03 17.73
C GLU A 171 -1.41 -14.14 17.22
N ALA A 172 -2.55 -14.74 16.87
CA ALA A 172 -3.76 -14.01 16.49
C ALA A 172 -4.30 -13.16 17.65
N ARG A 173 -4.40 -13.73 18.87
CA ARG A 173 -4.83 -12.98 20.07
C ARG A 173 -3.87 -11.84 20.41
N ALA A 174 -2.56 -12.05 20.27
CA ALA A 174 -1.56 -11.01 20.47
C ALA A 174 -1.68 -9.90 19.41
N ALA A 175 -1.96 -10.26 18.15
CA ALA A 175 -2.22 -9.29 17.09
C ALA A 175 -3.49 -8.46 17.38
N ASP A 176 -4.58 -9.09 17.83
CA ASP A 176 -5.82 -8.41 18.21
C ASP A 176 -5.61 -7.43 19.37
N GLN A 177 -4.83 -7.83 20.38
CA GLN A 177 -4.45 -6.95 21.50
C GLN A 177 -3.61 -5.75 21.02
N ARG A 178 -2.68 -5.96 20.08
CA ARG A 178 -1.90 -4.87 19.47
C ARG A 178 -2.79 -3.91 18.68
N LEU A 179 -3.74 -4.43 17.91
CA LEU A 179 -4.71 -3.61 17.17
C LEU A 179 -5.59 -2.79 18.13
N ALA A 180 -6.06 -3.41 19.22
CA ALA A 180 -6.83 -2.70 20.25
C ALA A 180 -6.00 -1.60 20.94
N ALA A 181 -4.74 -1.87 21.26
CA ALA A 181 -3.82 -0.88 21.82
C ALA A 181 -3.59 0.29 20.85
N GLN A 182 -3.37 0.01 19.55
CA GLN A 182 -3.22 1.03 18.52
C GLN A 182 -4.51 1.86 18.35
N ALA A 183 -5.68 1.22 18.38
CA ALA A 183 -6.97 1.92 18.29
C ALA A 183 -7.16 2.91 19.45
N MET A 184 -6.79 2.53 20.68
CA MET A 184 -6.83 3.43 21.84
C MET A 184 -5.88 4.62 21.70
N VAL A 185 -4.66 4.39 21.17
CA VAL A 185 -3.71 5.49 20.91
C VAL A 185 -4.26 6.43 19.84
N LEU A 186 -4.82 5.90 18.75
CA LEU A 186 -5.42 6.72 17.70
C LEU A 186 -6.60 7.56 18.23
N SER A 187 -7.47 7.01 19.09
CA SER A 187 -8.54 7.80 19.71
C SER A 187 -7.99 8.89 20.62
N ALA A 188 -6.98 8.59 21.45
CA ALA A 188 -6.35 9.59 22.31
C ALA A 188 -5.71 10.72 21.49
N CYS A 189 -5.03 10.39 20.40
CA CYS A 189 -4.47 11.38 19.48
C CYS A 189 -5.57 12.22 18.78
N GLN A 190 -6.70 11.61 18.40
CA GLN A 190 -7.83 12.34 17.83
C GLN A 190 -8.44 13.32 18.84
N ASP A 191 -8.55 12.93 20.11
CA ASP A 191 -9.09 13.81 21.14
C ASP A 191 -8.13 14.96 21.46
N GLN A 192 -6.82 14.69 21.48
CA GLN A 192 -5.79 15.74 21.58
C GLN A 192 -5.86 16.72 20.41
N LEU A 193 -6.07 16.23 19.18
CA LEU A 193 -6.25 17.10 18.01
C LEU A 193 -7.47 18.00 18.17
N ARG A 194 -8.63 17.45 18.58
CA ARG A 194 -9.85 18.24 18.82
C ARG A 194 -9.65 19.29 19.92
N GLN A 195 -8.94 18.95 20.98
CA GLN A 195 -8.61 19.87 22.06
C GLN A 195 -7.73 21.02 21.55
N ALA A 196 -6.67 20.72 20.80
CA ALA A 196 -5.80 21.72 20.21
C ALA A 196 -6.54 22.62 19.20
N GLU A 197 -7.47 22.07 18.42
CA GLU A 197 -8.34 22.84 17.52
C GLU A 197 -9.25 23.81 18.28
N ALA A 198 -9.83 23.39 19.41
CA ALA A 198 -10.66 24.25 20.26
C ALA A 198 -9.84 25.39 20.89
N GLU A 199 -8.64 25.10 21.41
CA GLU A 199 -7.73 26.10 21.95
C GLU A 199 -7.28 27.09 20.87
N ASN A 200 -6.95 26.62 19.67
CA ASN A 200 -6.62 27.49 18.55
C ASN A 200 -7.79 28.42 18.19
N ALA A 201 -9.03 27.90 18.16
CA ALA A 201 -10.22 28.73 17.93
C ALA A 201 -10.41 29.80 19.02
N GLN A 202 -10.15 29.46 20.29
CA GLN A 202 -10.20 30.42 21.40
C GLN A 202 -9.13 31.51 21.27
N LEU A 203 -7.89 31.13 20.98
CA LEU A 203 -6.78 32.07 20.76
C LEU A 203 -7.04 32.98 19.55
N GLN A 204 -7.58 32.45 18.46
CA GLN A 204 -7.99 33.25 17.30
C GLN A 204 -9.06 34.29 17.68
N LEU A 205 -10.01 33.94 18.55
CA LEU A 205 -11.01 34.88 19.02
C LEU A 205 -10.39 35.97 19.92
N GLN A 206 -9.45 35.61 20.80
CA GLN A 206 -8.73 36.57 21.63
C GLN A 206 -7.92 37.56 20.79
N LEU A 207 -7.21 37.07 19.77
CA LEU A 207 -6.47 37.93 18.84
C LEU A 207 -7.41 38.90 18.10
N LYS A 208 -8.60 38.45 17.68
CA LYS A 208 -9.60 39.32 17.05
C LYS A 208 -10.05 40.44 17.99
N LYS A 209 -10.37 40.11 19.25
CA LYS A 209 -10.77 41.09 20.26
C LYS A 209 -9.66 42.13 20.51
N LEU A 210 -8.42 41.68 20.70
CA LEU A 210 -7.28 42.58 20.88
C LEU A 210 -7.07 43.47 19.65
N ASN A 211 -7.16 42.91 18.44
CA ASN A 211 -7.05 43.69 17.20
C ASN A 211 -8.15 44.75 17.07
N GLU A 212 -9.39 44.41 17.44
CA GLU A 212 -10.51 45.36 17.48
C GLU A 212 -10.25 46.48 18.51
N GLU A 213 -9.74 46.15 19.70
CA GLU A 213 -9.34 47.13 20.71
C GLU A 213 -8.24 48.07 20.21
N TYR A 214 -7.18 47.53 19.60
CA TYR A 214 -6.11 48.33 19.00
C TYR A 214 -6.62 49.24 17.88
N ALA A 215 -7.53 48.74 17.04
CA ALA A 215 -8.14 49.53 15.97
C ALA A 215 -8.95 50.71 16.54
N VAL A 216 -9.70 50.50 17.62
CA VAL A 216 -10.45 51.58 18.29
C VAL A 216 -9.50 52.59 18.95
N ARG A 217 -8.44 52.14 19.63
CA ARG A 217 -7.44 53.04 20.25
C ARG A 217 -6.74 53.91 19.21
N LEU A 218 -6.30 53.33 18.10
CA LEU A 218 -5.69 54.06 16.97
C LEU A 218 -6.64 55.11 16.39
N GLN A 219 -7.93 54.77 16.23
CA GLN A 219 -8.94 55.71 15.75
C GLN A 219 -9.16 56.87 16.72
N ARG A 220 -9.12 56.63 18.04
CA ARG A 220 -9.22 57.71 19.04
C ARG A 220 -8.02 58.64 18.97
N TYR A 221 -6.80 58.10 18.94
CA TYR A 221 -5.60 58.92 18.81
C TYR A 221 -5.60 59.76 17.53
N ALA A 222 -6.06 59.21 16.40
CA ALA A 222 -6.19 59.96 15.16
C ALA A 222 -7.22 61.11 15.24
N LYS A 223 -8.28 60.96 16.05
CA LYS A 223 -9.28 62.03 16.28
C LYS A 223 -8.75 63.10 17.24
N GLU A 224 -8.10 62.69 18.32
CA GLU A 224 -7.50 63.60 19.30
C GLU A 224 -6.41 64.48 18.65
N THR A 225 -5.55 63.91 17.79
CA THR A 225 -4.53 64.69 17.09
C THR A 225 -5.15 65.73 16.16
N VAL A 226 -6.23 65.39 15.48
CA VAL A 226 -7.01 66.32 14.66
C VAL A 226 -7.60 67.45 15.50
N GLU A 227 -8.23 67.15 16.64
CA GLU A 227 -8.89 68.13 17.51
C GLU A 227 -7.90 69.14 18.12
N THR A 228 -6.64 68.76 18.31
CA THR A 228 -5.58 69.66 18.84
C THR A 228 -4.95 70.61 17.81
N THR A 229 -5.25 70.48 16.52
CA THR A 229 -4.62 71.30 15.46
C THR A 229 -5.44 72.52 15.04
N ASN A 230 -4.76 73.64 14.74
CA ASN A 230 -5.38 74.89 14.29
C ASN A 230 -6.30 74.69 13.07
N SER A 231 -7.42 75.42 13.02
CA SER A 231 -8.53 75.23 12.08
C SER A 231 -8.13 75.13 10.59
N THR A 232 -7.09 75.84 10.14
CA THR A 232 -6.63 75.81 8.74
C THR A 232 -5.83 74.54 8.40
N GLY A 233 -5.03 74.01 9.33
CA GLY A 233 -4.26 72.77 9.14
C GLY A 233 -5.06 71.51 9.48
N GLN A 234 -6.10 71.67 10.29
CA GLN A 234 -7.00 70.62 10.75
C GLN A 234 -7.69 69.88 9.60
N ALA A 235 -8.21 70.60 8.60
CA ALA A 235 -8.87 69.99 7.45
C ALA A 235 -7.91 69.16 6.56
N ALA A 236 -6.68 69.65 6.35
CA ALA A 236 -5.64 68.94 5.60
C ALA A 236 -5.13 67.70 6.37
N LEU A 237 -4.98 67.80 7.68
CA LEU A 237 -4.59 66.67 8.54
C LEU A 237 -5.71 65.61 8.61
N GLN A 238 -6.98 66.02 8.74
CA GLN A 238 -8.14 65.12 8.72
C GLN A 238 -8.21 64.33 7.43
N THR A 239 -8.15 65.01 6.28
CA THR A 239 -8.20 64.36 4.97
C THR A 239 -7.04 63.38 4.76
N PHE A 240 -5.83 63.71 5.21
CA PHE A 240 -4.69 62.81 5.16
C PHE A 240 -4.86 61.58 6.08
N LEU A 241 -5.29 61.79 7.33
CA LEU A 241 -5.52 60.70 8.29
C LEU A 241 -6.68 59.78 7.85
N GLU A 242 -7.75 60.35 7.29
CA GLU A 242 -8.85 59.57 6.73
C GLU A 242 -8.42 58.76 5.51
N ALA A 243 -7.64 59.35 4.59
CA ALA A 243 -7.09 58.63 3.44
C ALA A 243 -6.17 57.49 3.88
N THR A 244 -5.24 57.73 4.82
CA THR A 244 -4.34 56.69 5.33
C THR A 244 -5.07 55.57 6.08
N LEU A 245 -6.10 55.89 6.87
CA LEU A 245 -6.95 54.88 7.50
C LEU A 245 -7.77 54.09 6.47
N GLN A 246 -8.24 54.74 5.40
CA GLN A 246 -8.93 54.09 4.28
C GLN A 246 -8.00 53.09 3.58
N ASP A 247 -6.75 53.48 3.31
CA ASP A 247 -5.73 52.67 2.66
C ASP A 247 -5.33 51.46 3.53
N ILE A 248 -5.14 51.67 4.84
CA ILE A 248 -4.87 50.58 5.79
C ILE A 248 -6.04 49.58 5.80
N ARG A 249 -7.29 50.05 5.86
CA ARG A 249 -8.48 49.17 5.79
C ARG A 249 -8.56 48.43 4.46
N ALA A 250 -8.25 49.08 3.34
CA ALA A 250 -8.24 48.45 2.02
C ALA A 250 -7.14 47.39 1.91
N ALA A 251 -5.94 47.65 2.43
CA ALA A 251 -4.84 46.71 2.48
C ALA A 251 -5.15 45.49 3.38
N HIS A 252 -5.83 45.69 4.52
CA HIS A 252 -6.30 44.57 5.34
C HIS A 252 -7.34 43.72 4.60
N ARG A 253 -8.34 44.33 3.95
CA ARG A 253 -9.35 43.59 3.17
C ARG A 253 -8.73 42.81 2.02
N SER A 254 -7.76 43.38 1.30
CA SER A 254 -7.10 42.67 0.19
C SER A 254 -6.28 41.47 0.70
N ARG A 255 -5.56 41.64 1.82
CA ARG A 255 -4.83 40.53 2.47
C ARG A 255 -5.78 39.44 2.97
N GLU A 256 -6.91 39.81 3.59
CA GLU A 256 -7.93 38.84 4.02
C GLU A 256 -8.52 38.07 2.84
N GLN A 257 -8.80 38.74 1.72
CA GLN A 257 -9.27 38.10 0.50
C GLN A 257 -8.22 37.12 -0.07
N GLN A 258 -6.95 37.52 -0.11
CA GLN A 258 -5.84 36.65 -0.53
C GLN A 258 -5.73 35.40 0.35
N LEU A 259 -5.75 35.57 1.67
CA LEU A 259 -5.70 34.45 2.63
C LEU A 259 -6.93 33.55 2.51
N ALA A 260 -8.13 34.12 2.34
CA ALA A 260 -9.35 33.36 2.13
C ALA A 260 -9.31 32.56 0.81
N GLN A 261 -8.76 33.14 -0.26
CA GLN A 261 -8.60 32.47 -1.54
C GLN A 261 -7.56 31.34 -1.46
N ALA A 262 -6.42 31.57 -0.82
CA ALA A 262 -5.42 30.54 -0.55
C ALA A 262 -5.99 29.40 0.31
N ALA A 263 -6.73 29.71 1.38
CA ALA A 263 -7.39 28.70 2.21
C ALA A 263 -8.40 27.86 1.40
N ARG A 264 -9.16 28.49 0.49
CA ARG A 264 -10.07 27.78 -0.41
C ARG A 264 -9.32 26.88 -1.39
N THR A 265 -8.19 27.32 -1.96
CA THR A 265 -7.39 26.48 -2.88
C THR A 265 -6.76 25.31 -2.13
N TYR A 266 -6.25 25.50 -0.91
CA TYR A 266 -5.75 24.38 -0.09
C TYR A 266 -6.83 23.37 0.27
N ARG A 267 -8.02 23.83 0.66
CA ARG A 267 -9.16 22.93 0.92
C ARG A 267 -9.56 22.11 -0.31
N LYS A 268 -9.57 22.74 -1.49
CA LYS A 268 -9.81 22.02 -2.76
C LYS A 268 -8.74 20.97 -3.02
N ARG A 269 -7.45 21.33 -2.90
CA ARG A 269 -6.33 20.39 -3.06
C ARG A 269 -6.42 19.21 -2.08
N LEU A 270 -6.78 19.47 -0.82
CA LEU A 270 -6.98 18.42 0.18
C LEU A 270 -8.14 17.48 -0.18
N ALA A 271 -9.27 18.02 -0.63
CA ALA A 271 -10.40 17.22 -1.10
C ALA A 271 -10.07 16.40 -2.36
N ASP A 272 -9.28 16.97 -3.28
CA ASP A 272 -8.81 16.24 -4.47
C ASP A 272 -7.85 15.11 -4.09
N LEU A 273 -6.95 15.35 -3.11
CA LEU A 273 -6.06 14.32 -2.57
C LEU A 273 -6.82 13.21 -1.87
N SER A 274 -7.80 13.54 -1.01
CA SER A 274 -8.61 12.53 -0.33
C SER A 274 -9.40 11.69 -1.33
N ARG A 275 -9.99 12.32 -2.37
CA ARG A 275 -10.66 11.60 -3.46
C ARG A 275 -9.73 10.67 -4.23
N ARG A 276 -8.49 11.10 -4.50
CA ARG A 276 -7.47 10.23 -5.12
C ARG A 276 -7.08 9.07 -4.20
N GLN A 277 -6.95 9.30 -2.91
CA GLN A 277 -6.69 8.23 -1.92
C GLN A 277 -7.84 7.23 -1.87
N GLU A 278 -9.10 7.68 -1.85
CA GLU A 278 -10.27 6.81 -1.93
C GLU A 278 -10.30 6.00 -3.22
N LEU A 279 -10.00 6.63 -4.36
CA LEU A 279 -9.90 5.95 -5.65
C LEU A 279 -8.82 4.87 -5.61
N LEU A 280 -7.61 5.19 -5.14
CA LEU A 280 -6.52 4.23 -4.98
C LEU A 280 -6.89 3.07 -4.06
N LEU A 281 -7.53 3.36 -2.92
CA LEU A 281 -8.02 2.32 -2.01
C LEU A 281 -9.09 1.45 -2.66
N SER A 282 -9.92 2.00 -3.54
CA SER A 282 -10.94 1.25 -4.28
C SER A 282 -10.36 0.33 -5.36
N THR A 283 -9.31 0.76 -6.08
CA THR A 283 -8.60 -0.06 -7.07
C THR A 283 -7.68 -1.09 -6.43
N CYS A 284 -7.05 -0.76 -5.30
CA CYS A 284 -6.20 -1.68 -4.55
C CYS A 284 -7.01 -2.63 -3.64
N ARG A 285 -8.33 -2.45 -3.52
CA ARG A 285 -9.20 -3.43 -2.85
C ARG A 285 -9.37 -4.62 -3.78
N PRO A 286 -8.87 -5.83 -3.45
CA PRO A 286 -9.14 -7.00 -4.28
C PRO A 286 -10.66 -7.22 -4.37
N HIS A 287 -11.17 -7.37 -5.59
CA HIS A 287 -12.57 -7.74 -5.82
C HIS A 287 -12.92 -8.99 -5.00
N PRO A 288 -14.10 -9.05 -4.35
CA PRO A 288 -14.48 -10.17 -3.47
C PRO A 288 -14.67 -11.51 -4.20
N LYS A 289 -14.49 -11.58 -5.52
CA LYS A 289 -14.59 -12.82 -6.30
C LYS A 289 -13.50 -13.86 -5.99
N LEU A 290 -12.46 -13.51 -5.23
CA LEU A 290 -11.42 -14.45 -4.77
C LEU A 290 -11.53 -14.83 -3.28
N ARG A 291 -12.60 -14.41 -2.58
CA ARG A 291 -12.80 -14.71 -1.15
C ARG A 291 -14.00 -15.61 -0.87
N ALA A 292 -14.44 -16.37 -1.86
CA ALA A 292 -15.55 -17.33 -1.74
C ALA A 292 -15.06 -18.78 -1.74
N PHE A 293 -14.02 -19.10 -0.97
CA PHE A 293 -13.76 -20.46 -0.51
C PHE A 293 -13.18 -20.37 0.89
N GLY A 294 -13.98 -20.74 1.90
CA GLY A 294 -13.54 -20.92 3.27
C GLY A 294 -14.02 -19.85 4.27
N ALA A 295 -15.33 -19.78 4.51
CA ALA A 295 -15.87 -19.25 5.76
C ALA A 295 -17.27 -19.85 6.00
N VAL A 296 -17.31 -21.07 6.54
CA VAL A 296 -18.51 -21.61 7.18
C VAL A 296 -18.47 -21.17 8.63
N GLY A 297 -19.53 -20.48 9.06
CA GLY A 297 -19.94 -20.35 10.46
C GLY A 297 -19.41 -19.13 11.20
N PHE A 298 -20.19 -18.05 11.24
CA PHE A 298 -20.72 -17.51 12.51
C PHE A 298 -21.87 -16.56 12.19
N VAL A 299 -23.06 -16.90 12.67
CA VAL A 299 -24.26 -16.08 12.57
C VAL A 299 -24.14 -14.99 13.64
N GLN A 300 -24.09 -13.72 13.24
CA GLN A 300 -24.50 -12.63 14.12
C GLN A 300 -25.67 -11.89 13.46
N SER A 301 -26.84 -12.18 14.00
CA SER A 301 -28.09 -11.47 13.70
C SER A 301 -27.95 -10.01 14.13
N ILE A 302 -28.05 -9.09 13.16
CA ILE A 302 -28.49 -7.72 13.42
C ILE A 302 -29.63 -7.44 12.46
N LYS A 303 -30.83 -7.31 13.03
CA LYS A 303 -32.06 -6.89 12.37
C LYS A 303 -31.96 -5.41 11.98
N GLY A 304 -32.41 -5.06 10.77
CA GLY A 304 -32.82 -3.69 10.44
C GLY A 304 -32.86 -3.42 8.93
N PRO A 305 -33.91 -2.76 8.38
CA PRO A 305 -34.41 -3.02 7.03
C PRO A 305 -34.27 -1.85 6.03
N HIS A 306 -34.73 -2.12 4.80
CA HIS A 306 -35.06 -1.26 3.66
C HIS A 306 -34.11 -1.38 2.47
N HIS A 307 -34.51 -2.11 1.41
CA HIS A 307 -35.27 -1.62 0.24
C HIS A 307 -34.44 -0.58 -0.53
N VAL A 308 -34.04 -0.73 -1.78
CA VAL A 308 -34.70 -1.11 -3.03
C VAL A 308 -33.54 -1.07 -4.05
N LEU A 309 -33.27 -2.07 -4.89
CA LEU A 309 -33.70 -2.18 -6.29
C LEU A 309 -32.66 -3.14 -6.88
N LEU A 310 -33.08 -4.23 -7.52
CA LEU A 310 -32.46 -4.74 -8.74
C LEU A 310 -33.34 -5.89 -9.23
N GLN A 311 -34.33 -5.49 -10.02
CA GLN A 311 -34.77 -6.32 -11.13
C GLN A 311 -33.55 -6.53 -12.02
N TYR A 312 -33.09 -7.77 -12.16
CA TYR A 312 -32.79 -8.34 -13.47
C TYR A 312 -33.00 -9.84 -13.35
N GLY A 313 -34.12 -10.28 -13.93
CA GLY A 313 -34.51 -11.66 -13.96
C GLY A 313 -33.70 -12.47 -14.97
N ARG A 314 -33.70 -13.77 -14.67
CA ARG A 314 -33.82 -14.87 -15.63
C ARG A 314 -32.67 -15.06 -16.62
N TYR A 315 -31.67 -15.83 -16.17
CA TYR A 315 -31.39 -17.13 -16.77
C TYR A 315 -31.10 -18.14 -15.65
N ARG A 316 -32.14 -18.86 -15.23
CA ARG A 316 -32.07 -19.97 -14.29
C ARG A 316 -32.56 -21.20 -15.02
N THR A 317 -31.64 -21.98 -15.57
CA THR A 317 -31.92 -23.32 -16.07
C THR A 317 -30.83 -24.26 -15.54
N LEU A 318 -31.24 -25.00 -14.51
CA LEU A 318 -30.92 -26.41 -14.24
C LEU A 318 -29.44 -26.82 -14.22
N LEU A 319 -28.91 -26.94 -13.00
CA LEU A 319 -28.11 -28.10 -12.61
C LEU A 319 -28.56 -28.48 -11.20
N LEU A 320 -29.48 -29.45 -11.15
CA LEU A 320 -29.82 -30.19 -9.95
C LEU A 320 -28.53 -30.84 -9.43
N CYS A 321 -28.12 -30.50 -8.22
CA CYS A 321 -27.29 -31.38 -7.42
C CYS A 321 -28.16 -32.58 -7.00
N PRO A 322 -27.72 -33.83 -7.17
CA PRO A 322 -28.18 -34.88 -6.30
C PRO A 322 -27.45 -34.73 -4.97
N GLU A 323 -28.22 -34.40 -3.93
CA GLU A 323 -27.94 -34.81 -2.56
C GLU A 323 -27.43 -36.26 -2.51
N LYS A 324 -26.34 -36.49 -1.77
CA LYS A 324 -26.25 -37.61 -0.83
C LYS A 324 -25.02 -37.48 0.08
N VAL A 325 -25.32 -37.54 1.37
CA VAL A 325 -24.43 -37.80 2.50
C VAL A 325 -24.81 -39.22 2.99
N PRO A 326 -23.99 -39.98 3.73
CA PRO A 326 -22.59 -40.40 3.56
C PRO A 326 -22.46 -41.96 3.60
N GLY A 327 -21.31 -42.51 3.22
CA GLY A 327 -21.02 -43.92 3.42
C GLY A 327 -19.52 -44.18 3.41
N ALA A 328 -18.98 -44.59 4.56
CA ALA A 328 -17.57 -44.85 4.81
C ALA A 328 -17.01 -45.95 3.88
N THR A 329 -15.75 -45.80 3.44
CA THR A 329 -14.61 -46.60 3.94
C THR A 329 -13.30 -46.15 3.31
N SER A 330 -12.33 -45.96 4.19
CA SER A 330 -10.88 -45.86 4.00
C SER A 330 -10.31 -46.76 2.91
N LYS A 331 -9.31 -46.27 2.15
CA LYS A 331 -7.91 -46.76 2.25
C LYS A 331 -6.95 -45.96 1.39
N GLU A 332 -5.93 -45.48 2.08
CA GLU A 332 -4.76 -44.78 1.56
C GLU A 332 -3.74 -45.79 1.00
N GLY A 333 -3.47 -45.69 -0.30
CA GLY A 333 -2.33 -46.32 -0.97
C GLY A 333 -1.20 -45.31 -1.10
N ARG A 334 -0.09 -45.57 -0.40
CA ARG A 334 1.14 -44.76 -0.42
C ARG A 334 1.89 -45.00 -1.73
N SER A 335 2.14 -43.93 -2.48
CA SER A 335 3.28 -43.84 -3.40
C SER A 335 3.99 -42.52 -3.14
N GLN A 336 5.25 -42.59 -2.69
CA GLN A 336 6.20 -41.49 -2.77
C GLN A 336 6.56 -41.30 -4.25
N PRO A 337 6.08 -40.20 -4.87
CA PRO A 337 6.98 -39.30 -5.59
C PRO A 337 6.72 -37.81 -5.28
N LEU A 338 5.90 -37.51 -4.27
CA LEU A 338 5.39 -36.14 -4.09
C LEU A 338 6.40 -35.15 -3.47
N ALA A 339 7.45 -35.63 -2.78
CA ALA A 339 8.40 -34.76 -2.08
C ALA A 339 9.25 -33.89 -3.03
N ARG A 340 9.64 -34.43 -4.20
CA ARG A 340 10.42 -33.69 -5.22
C ARG A 340 9.57 -32.65 -5.95
N HIS A 341 8.29 -32.93 -6.16
CA HIS A 341 7.35 -31.99 -6.78
C HIS A 341 6.88 -30.90 -5.81
N THR A 342 6.77 -31.20 -4.50
CA THR A 342 6.48 -30.16 -3.51
C THR A 342 7.63 -29.17 -3.37
N THR A 343 8.90 -29.63 -3.40
CA THR A 343 10.05 -28.71 -3.36
C THR A 343 10.20 -27.91 -4.65
N SER A 344 9.91 -28.51 -5.81
CA SER A 344 9.91 -27.77 -7.08
C SER A 344 8.76 -26.76 -7.15
N TRP A 345 7.58 -27.11 -6.64
CA TRP A 345 6.43 -26.20 -6.58
C TRP A 345 6.64 -25.06 -5.58
N SER A 346 7.20 -25.33 -4.40
CA SER A 346 7.56 -24.27 -3.45
C SER A 346 8.63 -23.33 -4.01
N GLN A 347 9.57 -23.85 -4.80
CA GLN A 347 10.56 -23.03 -5.50
C GLN A 347 9.93 -22.16 -6.59
N ILE A 348 8.96 -22.68 -7.34
CA ILE A 348 8.22 -21.90 -8.35
C ILE A 348 7.39 -20.81 -7.67
N GLN A 349 6.69 -21.13 -6.58
CA GLN A 349 5.94 -20.13 -5.81
C GLN A 349 6.85 -19.06 -5.20
N GLN A 350 8.05 -19.44 -4.75
CA GLN A 350 9.04 -18.49 -4.26
C GLN A 350 9.51 -17.58 -5.38
N LYS A 351 9.95 -18.12 -6.52
CA LYS A 351 10.36 -17.34 -7.70
C LYS A 351 9.25 -16.41 -8.20
N LEU A 352 7.99 -16.84 -8.15
CA LEU A 352 6.85 -16.00 -8.56
C LEU A 352 6.65 -14.83 -7.58
N ARG A 353 6.82 -15.08 -6.28
CA ARG A 353 6.77 -14.03 -5.26
C ARG A 353 7.93 -13.05 -5.43
N ASP A 354 9.14 -13.56 -5.58
CA ASP A 354 10.34 -12.74 -5.78
C ASP A 354 10.18 -11.89 -7.05
N PHE A 355 9.81 -12.49 -8.18
CA PHE A 355 9.52 -11.77 -9.43
C PHE A 355 8.44 -10.69 -9.25
N SER A 356 7.35 -11.00 -8.54
CA SER A 356 6.30 -10.01 -8.30
C SER A 356 6.75 -8.86 -7.40
N GLN A 357 7.61 -9.13 -6.42
CA GLN A 357 8.16 -8.13 -5.51
C GLN A 357 9.20 -7.27 -6.21
N ASP A 358 10.09 -7.88 -6.99
CA ASP A 358 11.12 -7.18 -7.77
C ASP A 358 10.47 -6.26 -8.80
N THR A 359 9.49 -6.76 -9.56
CA THR A 359 8.73 -5.94 -10.52
C THR A 359 8.00 -4.79 -9.82
N GLN A 360 7.44 -5.04 -8.62
CA GLN A 360 6.78 -4.00 -7.84
C GLN A 360 7.75 -2.90 -7.39
N VAL A 361 8.93 -3.28 -6.91
CA VAL A 361 9.98 -2.34 -6.48
C VAL A 361 10.49 -1.51 -7.66
N GLU A 362 10.67 -2.13 -8.84
CA GLU A 362 11.04 -1.42 -10.08
C GLU A 362 10.00 -0.37 -10.47
N LEU A 363 8.72 -0.75 -10.51
CA LEU A 363 7.63 0.17 -10.83
C LEU A 363 7.50 1.31 -9.80
N GLU A 364 7.74 1.04 -8.52
CA GLU A 364 7.76 2.07 -7.48
C GLU A 364 8.92 3.04 -7.65
N ARG A 365 10.10 2.56 -8.05
CA ARG A 365 11.26 3.40 -8.39
C ARG A 365 10.97 4.26 -9.62
N GLU A 366 10.46 3.67 -10.69
CA GLU A 366 10.08 4.41 -11.91
C GLU A 366 9.02 5.48 -11.60
N ARG A 367 7.99 5.12 -10.82
CA ARG A 367 6.98 6.07 -10.38
C ARG A 367 7.58 7.22 -9.57
N ALA A 368 8.50 6.93 -8.64
CA ALA A 368 9.18 7.96 -7.87
C ALA A 368 10.01 8.89 -8.77
N GLN A 369 10.75 8.34 -9.74
CA GLN A 369 11.51 9.13 -10.71
C GLN A 369 10.61 10.01 -11.59
N LEU A 370 9.49 9.45 -12.08
CA LEU A 370 8.51 10.19 -12.87
C LEU A 370 7.86 11.32 -12.04
N MET A 371 7.57 11.07 -10.76
CA MET A 371 7.07 12.10 -9.86
C MET A 371 8.08 13.23 -9.66
N VAL A 372 9.36 12.93 -9.44
CA VAL A 372 10.41 13.95 -9.34
C VAL A 372 10.50 14.77 -10.63
N ARG A 373 10.52 14.10 -11.81
CA ARG A 373 10.53 14.80 -13.11
C ARG A 373 9.30 15.67 -13.31
N ALA A 374 8.12 15.21 -12.92
CA ALA A 374 6.88 15.99 -13.00
C ALA A 374 6.94 17.23 -12.09
N THR A 375 7.39 17.09 -10.84
CA THR A 375 7.53 18.23 -9.92
C THR A 375 8.54 19.26 -10.42
N MET A 376 9.64 18.83 -11.01
CA MET A 376 10.62 19.73 -11.64
C MET A 376 10.01 20.47 -12.83
N ALA A 377 9.24 19.79 -13.67
CA ALA A 377 8.55 20.42 -14.79
C ALA A 377 7.48 21.43 -14.33
N GLU A 378 6.73 21.12 -13.26
CA GLU A 378 5.78 22.05 -12.64
C GLU A 378 6.49 23.31 -12.09
N GLN A 379 7.66 23.12 -11.48
CA GLN A 379 8.50 24.23 -11.01
C GLN A 379 8.99 25.09 -12.18
N GLN A 380 9.49 24.48 -13.26
CA GLN A 380 9.91 25.19 -14.47
C GLN A 380 8.76 25.96 -15.12
N LEU A 381 7.55 25.39 -15.18
CA LEU A 381 6.37 26.08 -15.68
C LEU A 381 6.00 27.28 -14.79
N SER A 382 6.16 27.16 -13.47
CA SER A 382 5.92 28.25 -12.53
C SER A 382 6.93 29.38 -12.71
N GLU A 383 8.21 29.06 -12.91
CA GLU A 383 9.27 30.03 -13.21
C GLU A 383 9.03 30.75 -14.54
N LEU A 384 8.61 30.02 -15.58
CA LEU A 384 8.25 30.61 -16.87
C LEU A 384 7.01 31.50 -16.76
N GLN A 385 6.01 31.08 -15.99
CA GLN A 385 4.82 31.89 -15.73
C GLN A 385 5.19 33.18 -15.00
N GLU A 386 6.03 33.10 -13.97
CA GLU A 386 6.51 34.28 -13.25
C GLU A 386 7.33 35.20 -14.16
N TYR A 387 8.18 34.65 -15.02
CA TYR A 387 8.90 35.41 -16.04
C TYR A 387 7.93 36.15 -16.96
N VAL A 388 6.92 35.46 -17.50
CA VAL A 388 5.90 36.06 -18.35
C VAL A 388 5.16 37.18 -17.61
N ASP A 389 4.77 36.97 -16.36
CA ASP A 389 4.04 37.97 -15.56
C ASP A 389 4.90 39.20 -15.28
N GLN A 390 6.17 39.01 -14.89
CA GLN A 390 7.12 40.09 -14.65
C GLN A 390 7.40 40.88 -15.94
N HIS A 391 7.63 40.19 -17.06
CA HIS A 391 8.03 40.82 -18.31
C HIS A 391 6.83 41.45 -19.05
N LEU A 392 5.65 40.83 -19.06
CA LEU A 392 4.44 41.44 -19.65
C LEU A 392 4.07 42.75 -18.95
N GLY A 393 4.18 42.80 -17.61
CA GLY A 393 3.96 44.03 -16.85
C GLY A 393 4.93 45.14 -17.26
N ARG A 394 6.23 44.81 -17.35
CA ARG A 394 7.29 45.74 -17.78
C ARG A 394 7.10 46.21 -19.24
N TYR A 395 6.80 45.29 -20.16
CA TYR A 395 6.56 45.64 -21.56
C TYR A 395 5.32 46.53 -21.71
N LYS A 396 4.24 46.28 -20.97
CA LYS A 396 3.06 47.17 -20.98
C LYS A 396 3.41 48.57 -20.49
N GLN A 397 4.18 48.68 -19.41
CA GLN A 397 4.64 49.97 -18.89
C GLN A 397 5.55 50.71 -19.89
N GLU A 398 6.47 49.99 -20.53
CA GLU A 398 7.38 50.58 -21.53
C GLU A 398 6.62 51.01 -22.79
N ILE A 399 5.67 50.21 -23.29
CA ILE A 399 4.79 50.60 -24.40
C ILE A 399 4.00 51.86 -24.03
N GLN A 400 3.52 51.98 -22.79
CA GLN A 400 2.84 53.19 -22.34
C GLN A 400 3.79 54.39 -22.24
N ARG A 401 5.03 54.20 -21.79
CA ARG A 401 6.07 55.24 -21.75
C ARG A 401 6.41 55.73 -23.15
N LEU A 402 6.70 54.81 -24.07
CA LEU A 402 7.01 55.12 -25.47
C LEU A 402 5.85 55.83 -26.17
N ARG A 403 4.60 55.39 -25.93
CA ARG A 403 3.40 56.09 -26.45
C ARG A 403 3.27 57.50 -25.89
N LYS A 404 3.61 57.75 -24.63
CA LYS A 404 3.64 59.11 -24.07
C LYS A 404 4.73 59.93 -24.75
N LEU A 405 5.95 59.41 -24.89
CA LEU A 405 7.06 60.10 -25.55
C LEU A 405 6.70 60.51 -26.99
N VAL A 406 6.13 59.58 -27.77
CA VAL A 406 5.71 59.84 -29.17
C VAL A 406 4.56 60.86 -29.25
N LYS A 407 3.63 60.86 -28.28
CA LYS A 407 2.54 61.83 -28.22
C LYS A 407 2.97 63.23 -27.75
N THR A 408 4.11 63.34 -27.05
CA THR A 408 4.58 64.61 -26.48
C THR A 408 5.55 65.35 -27.41
N GLY A 409 6.03 64.72 -28.48
CA GLY A 409 6.66 65.44 -29.60
C GLY A 409 7.95 66.21 -29.30
N ASP A 410 8.72 65.86 -28.26
CA ASP A 410 9.99 66.53 -27.95
C ASP A 410 11.20 65.62 -28.25
N PRO A 411 12.09 66.03 -29.17
CA PRO A 411 13.30 65.29 -29.50
C PRO A 411 14.53 65.87 -28.78
N GLN A 412 14.54 65.98 -27.44
CA GLN A 412 15.81 66.29 -26.75
C GLN A 412 15.78 65.95 -25.26
N GLY A 413 16.71 65.08 -24.83
CA GLY A 413 16.89 64.74 -23.41
C GLY A 413 17.59 63.42 -23.17
N VAL A 414 18.80 63.26 -23.73
CA VAL A 414 19.75 62.24 -23.27
C VAL A 414 20.23 62.69 -21.90
N GLU A 415 19.58 62.27 -20.80
CA GLU A 415 20.18 62.44 -19.48
C GLU A 415 19.71 61.40 -18.44
N ALA A 416 20.72 60.78 -17.83
CA ALA A 416 20.73 59.98 -16.61
C ALA A 416 19.90 58.68 -16.55
N MET A 417 20.57 57.56 -16.83
CA MET A 417 20.25 56.24 -16.28
C MET A 417 20.43 56.23 -14.76
N PRO A 418 19.38 55.98 -13.94
CA PRO A 418 19.60 55.43 -12.61
C PRO A 418 19.81 53.93 -12.75
N SER A 419 21.05 53.49 -12.49
CA SER A 419 21.35 52.08 -12.24
C SER A 419 20.62 51.62 -10.97
N SER A 420 19.37 51.20 -11.11
CA SER A 420 18.66 50.51 -10.02
C SER A 420 19.00 49.02 -10.11
N ARG A 421 20.10 48.65 -9.43
CA ARG A 421 20.43 47.26 -9.09
C ARG A 421 19.15 46.50 -8.68
N PRO A 422 18.95 45.25 -9.12
CA PRO A 422 17.86 44.43 -8.62
C PRO A 422 18.10 44.18 -7.12
N ARG A 423 17.26 44.81 -6.29
CA ARG A 423 17.21 44.51 -4.86
C ARG A 423 16.67 43.09 -4.74
N ARG A 424 17.54 42.16 -4.33
CA ARG A 424 17.18 40.75 -4.11
C ARG A 424 15.89 40.66 -3.28
N PRO A 425 14.89 39.86 -3.69
CA PRO A 425 13.77 39.58 -2.81
C PRO A 425 14.31 38.81 -1.60
N ARG A 426 14.01 39.35 -0.40
CA ARG A 426 14.17 38.62 0.85
C ARG A 426 13.38 37.33 0.73
N THR A 427 14.08 36.21 0.89
CA THR A 427 13.48 34.92 1.20
C THR A 427 12.67 35.07 2.49
N GLN A 428 11.35 35.24 2.36
CA GLN A 428 10.43 34.86 3.41
C GLN A 428 10.13 33.38 3.19
N SER A 429 10.80 32.57 3.99
CA SER A 429 10.37 31.22 4.31
C SER A 429 8.97 31.26 4.88
N HIS A 430 8.03 30.58 4.22
CA HIS A 430 6.85 29.98 4.84
C HIS A 430 6.72 28.56 4.35
#